data_AF-A0A085ERA4-F1
#
_entry.id   AF-A0A085ERA4-F1
#
_cell.length_a   1.000
_cell.length_b   1.000
_cell.length_c   1.000
_cell.angle_alpha   90.00
_cell.angle_beta   90.00
_cell.angle_gamma   90.00
#
_symmetry.space_group_name_H-M   'P 1'
#
loop_
_entity.id
_entity.type
_entity.pdbx_description
1 polymer ?
#
loop_
_entity_poly.entity_id
_entity_poly.type
_entity_poly.pdbx_seq_one_letter_code
_entity_poly.pdbx_strand_id
1 'polypeptide(L)' 'MKRFDSGSLIPGSTWHAEAESEAEVVRRAVENLKTLHGETDVRPDMIERIKERIVDTGAPAKKATKH' A
#
# COMPACT_ATOMS: atom_id res chain seq x y z
N MET A 1 5.12 0.92 12.40
CA MET A 1 4.29 -0.03 11.60
C MET A 1 4.26 0.53 10.18
N LYS A 2 4.33 -0.30 9.14
CA LYS A 2 4.34 0.14 7.75
C LYS A 2 2.94 0.05 7.17
N ARG A 3 2.56 1.04 6.35
CA ARG A 3 1.25 1.11 5.68
C ARG A 3 1.41 1.48 4.21
N PHE A 4 0.63 0.84 3.35
CA PHE A 4 0.43 1.23 1.96
C PHE A 4 -1.06 1.40 1.68
N ASP A 5 -1.44 2.52 1.07
CA ASP A 5 -2.81 2.78 0.61
C ASP A 5 -2.83 2.70 -0.93
N SER A 6 -3.57 1.75 -1.50
CA SER A 6 -3.58 1.52 -2.96
C SER A 6 -4.13 2.71 -3.74
N GLY A 7 -4.99 3.53 -3.13
CA GLY A 7 -5.49 4.79 -3.71
C GLY A 7 -4.39 5.77 -4.11
N SER A 8 -3.20 5.66 -3.52
CA SER A 8 -2.02 6.46 -3.89
C SER A 8 -1.33 6.02 -5.19
N LEU A 9 -1.66 4.81 -5.68
CA LEU A 9 -1.15 4.24 -6.91
C LEU A 9 -2.24 4.07 -7.98
N ILE A 10 -3.43 3.65 -7.57
CA ILE A 10 -4.59 3.35 -8.44
C ILE A 10 -5.75 4.26 -8.02
N PRO A 11 -6.09 5.28 -8.82
CA PRO A 11 -7.22 6.15 -8.54
C PRO A 11 -8.52 5.37 -8.30
N GLY A 12 -9.21 5.67 -7.20
CA GLY A 12 -10.47 5.02 -6.82
C GLY A 12 -10.32 3.70 -6.04
N SER A 13 -9.11 3.18 -5.85
CA SER A 13 -8.89 2.00 -5.01
C SER A 13 -8.94 2.37 -3.52
N THR A 14 -9.68 1.57 -2.72
CA THR A 14 -9.88 1.79 -1.28
C THR A 14 -9.11 0.79 -0.41
N TRP A 15 -8.36 -0.11 -1.03
CA TRP A 15 -7.62 -1.15 -0.36
C TRP A 15 -6.35 -0.59 0.32
N HIS A 16 -5.94 -1.21 1.42
CA HIS A 16 -4.69 -0.87 2.10
C HIS A 16 -4.10 -2.10 2.78
N ALA A 17 -2.79 -2.06 3.04
CA ALA A 17 -2.08 -3.07 3.82
C ALA A 17 -1.25 -2.43 4.92
N GLU A 18 -1.26 -3.07 6.09
CA GLU A 18 -0.43 -2.71 7.23
C GLU A 18 0.33 -3.94 7.74
N ALA A 19 1.63 -3.78 8.01
CA ALA A 19 2.47 -4.83 8.58
C ALA A 19 3.67 -4.26 9.34
N GLU A 20 4.37 -5.09 10.10
CA GLU A 20 5.57 -4.67 10.83
C GLU A 20 6.75 -4.40 9.90
N SER A 21 6.82 -5.11 8.77
CA SER A 21 7.89 -4.97 7.79
C SER A 21 7.38 -4.43 6.45
N GLU A 22 8.24 -3.65 5.79
CA GLU A 22 7.98 -3.15 4.45
C GLU A 22 7.79 -4.29 3.45
N ALA A 23 8.61 -5.35 3.56
CA ALA A 23 8.53 -6.52 2.69
C ALA A 23 7.14 -7.18 2.70
N GLU A 24 6.51 -7.28 3.87
CA GLU A 24 5.18 -7.86 3.99
C GLU A 24 4.09 -6.93 3.42
N VAL A 25 4.24 -5.61 3.57
CA VAL A 25 3.35 -4.64 2.91
C VAL A 25 3.47 -4.73 1.39
N VAL A 26 4.70 -4.78 0.86
CA VAL A 26 4.96 -4.92 -0.58
C VAL A 26 4.35 -6.21 -1.11
N ARG A 27 4.54 -7.34 -0.42
CA ARG A 27 3.96 -8.62 -0.80
C ARG A 27 2.44 -8.52 -0.93
N ARG A 28 1.75 -7.97 0.09
CA ARG A 28 0.28 -7.81 0.06
C ARG A 28 -0.17 -6.89 -1.07
N ALA A 29 0.54 -5.80 -1.32
CA ALA A 29 0.22 -4.87 -2.39
C ALA A 29 0.35 -5.53 -3.78
N VAL A 30 1.39 -6.33 -3.99
CA VAL A 30 1.58 -7.12 -5.22
C VAL A 30 0.46 -8.14 -5.41
N GLU A 31 0.06 -8.84 -4.35
CA GLU A 31 -1.07 -9.78 -4.43
C GLU A 31 -2.39 -9.07 -4.71
N ASN A 32 -2.60 -7.86 -4.16
CA ASN A 32 -3.76 -7.03 -4.49
C ASN A 32 -3.79 -6.62 -5.97
N LEU A 33 -2.64 -6.25 -6.55
CA LEU A 33 -2.53 -5.95 -7.98
C LEU A 33 -2.95 -7.15 -8.84
N LYS A 34 -2.49 -8.35 -8.50
CA LYS A 34 -2.82 -9.57 -9.24
C LYS A 34 -4.29 -9.97 -9.12
N THR A 35 -4.81 -9.93 -7.89
CA THR A 35 -6.13 -10.51 -7.58
C THR A 35 -7.29 -9.54 -7.79
N LEU A 36 -7.17 -8.28 -7.36
CA LEU A 36 -8.27 -7.31 -7.45
C LEU A 36 -8.22 -6.47 -8.73
N HIS A 37 -7.03 -6.28 -9.29
CA HIS A 37 -6.85 -5.47 -10.49
C HIS A 37 -6.56 -6.29 -11.75
N GLY A 38 -6.40 -7.61 -11.63
CA GLY A 38 -6.17 -8.52 -12.75
C GLY A 38 -4.79 -8.34 -13.40
N GLU A 39 -3.83 -7.75 -12.67
CA GLU A 39 -2.48 -7.54 -13.18
C GLU A 39 -1.75 -8.88 -13.31
N THR A 40 -1.47 -9.29 -14.54
CA THR A 40 -0.86 -10.61 -14.81
C THR A 40 0.66 -10.58 -14.69
N ASP A 41 1.27 -9.41 -14.87
CA ASP A 41 2.73 -9.25 -14.86
C ASP A 41 3.15 -8.03 -14.02
N VAL A 42 3.74 -8.29 -12.84
CA VAL A 42 4.16 -7.22 -11.93
C VAL A 42 5.60 -6.81 -12.22
N ARG A 43 5.76 -5.77 -13.04
CA ARG A 43 7.05 -5.18 -13.39
C ARG A 43 7.81 -4.65 -12.15
N PRO A 44 9.16 -4.72 -12.14
CA PRO A 44 9.97 -4.19 -11.04
C PRO A 44 9.71 -2.71 -10.72
N ASP A 45 9.49 -1.88 -11.75
CA ASP A 45 9.12 -0.46 -11.57
C ASP A 45 7.86 -0.27 -10.70
N MET A 46 6.87 -1.16 -10.84
CA MET A 46 5.66 -1.08 -10.01
C MET A 46 5.94 -1.41 -8.55
N ILE A 47 6.88 -2.32 -8.29
CA ILE A 47 7.33 -2.65 -6.93
C ILE A 47 8.03 -1.45 -6.30
N GLU A 48 8.91 -0.77 -7.06
CA GLU A 48 9.56 0.45 -6.58
C GLU A 48 8.53 1.54 -6.27
N ARG A 49 7.55 1.74 -7.16
CA ARG A 49 6.45 2.68 -6.94
C ARG A 49 5.61 2.35 -5.71
N ILE A 50 5.41 1.07 -5.39
CA ILE A 50 4.75 0.66 -4.14
C ILE A 50 5.62 1.07 -2.94
N LYS A 51 6.92 0.74 -2.96
CA LYS A 51 7.85 1.06 -1.86
C LYS A 51 7.92 2.55 -1.57
N GLU A 52 7.98 3.39 -2.61
CA GLU A 52 7.98 4.86 -2.48
C GLU A 52 6.73 5.42 -1.79
N ARG A 53 5.63 4.66 -1.79
CA ARG A 53 4.33 5.04 -1.22
C ARG A 53 4.06 4.39 0.13
N ILE A 54 4.98 3.58 0.66
CA ILE A 54 4.85 3.02 2.01
C ILE A 54 5.21 4.07 3.04
N VAL A 55 4.32 4.28 4.01
CA VAL A 55 4.51 5.23 5.10
C VAL A 55 4.68 4.50 6.43
N ASP A 56 5.40 5.12 7.37
CA ASP A 56 5.47 4.63 8.74
C ASP A 56 4.33 5.21 9.58
N THR A 57 3.45 4.35 10.08
CA THR A 57 2.32 4.67 10.96
C THR A 57 2.64 4.48 12.44
N GLY A 58 3.93 4.29 12.80
CA GLY A 58 4.42 4.06 14.17
C GLY A 58 4.44 5.26 15.12
N ALA A 59 3.70 6.32 14.84
CA ALA A 59 3.38 7.38 15.81
C ALA A 59 1.86 7.40 16.01
N PRO A 60 1.33 7.70 17.21
CA PRO A 60 -0.12 7.79 17.41
C PRO A 60 -0.66 8.86 16.46
N ALA A 61 -1.27 8.42 15.36
CA ALA A 61 -1.92 9.28 14.40
C ALA A 61 -3.01 10.03 15.17
N LYS A 62 -2.81 11.36 15.36
CA LYS A 62 -3.86 12.24 15.83
C LYS A 62 -5.06 12.00 14.92
N LYS A 63 -6.12 11.42 15.49
CA LYS A 63 -7.42 11.34 14.84
C LYS A 63 -7.75 12.74 14.35
N ALA A 64 -7.77 12.94 13.03
CA ALA A 64 -8.32 14.15 12.45
C ALA A 64 -9.84 14.10 12.68
N THR A 65 -10.26 14.61 13.83
CA THR A 65 -11.66 14.90 14.12
C THR A 65 -12.10 15.96 13.14
N LYS A 66 -13.00 15.60 12.21
CA LYS A 66 -13.67 16.56 11.34
C LYS A 66 -14.69 17.31 12.20
N HIS A 67 -14.47 18.61 12.41
CA HIS A 67 -15.40 19.54 13.05
C HIS A 67 -16.62 19.81 12.17
#